data_AF-A0A2M7UFG3-F1
#
_entry.id   AF-A0A2M7UFG3-F1
#
_cell.length_a   1.000
_cell.length_b   1.000
_cell.length_c   1.000
_cell.angle_alpha   90.00
_cell.angle_beta   90.00
_cell.angle_gamma   90.00
#
_symmetry.space_group_name_H-M   'P 1'
#
loop_
_entity.id
_entity.type
_entity.pdbx_description
1 polymer ?
#
loop_
_entity_poly.entity_id
_entity_poly.type
_entity_poly.pdbx_seq_one_letter_code
_entity_poly.pdbx_strand_id
1 'polypeptide(L)'
;MNQEFENYREEMIIDGPPWEKRDVAGFFGTLWLTITAMIRNPIQVFAVMRRTGEMNSALQYSVLLQVLGTVISLAISMLVTGRSEIIPVWMYEFLGSDYNWGTIFIMSLPLMAILEQFFKPLFLNLAFGMIGQSQTSYSTIFRITAYANGTAAVWMLIPGIGGLVYIGFNFYLMLVGFRTIYSTRNGQFLGAIILAVFLGFISLIALSLVSTLLFAGASPA
;
A
#
# COMPACT_ATOMS: atom_id res chain seq x y z
N MET A 1 13.50 4.85 29.09
CA MET A 1 13.47 3.73 28.12
C MET A 1 12.53 2.69 28.74
N ASN A 2 11.31 2.53 28.22
CA ASN A 2 10.24 1.79 28.90
C ASN A 2 10.57 0.29 28.96
N GLN A 3 10.53 -0.29 30.16
CA GLN A 3 10.79 -1.72 30.41
C GLN A 3 9.88 -2.67 29.61
N GLU A 4 8.69 -2.20 29.19
CA GLU A 4 7.84 -2.95 28.25
C GLU A 4 8.56 -3.28 26.93
N PHE A 5 9.40 -2.37 26.40
CA PHE A 5 10.14 -2.59 25.15
C PHE A 5 11.29 -3.60 25.30
N GLU A 6 11.82 -3.81 26.52
CA GLU A 6 12.90 -4.79 26.77
C GLU A 6 12.33 -6.21 26.84
N ASN A 7 11.17 -6.41 27.46
CA ASN A 7 10.52 -7.72 27.55
C ASN A 7 10.06 -8.27 26.18
N TYR A 8 9.93 -7.43 25.14
CA TYR A 8 9.66 -7.89 23.78
C TYR A 8 10.87 -8.49 23.06
N ARG A 9 12.10 -8.39 23.61
CA ARG A 9 13.33 -8.84 22.95
C ARG A 9 13.73 -10.30 23.22
N GLU A 10 13.22 -10.95 24.27
CA GLU A 10 13.80 -12.23 24.75
C GLU A 10 13.22 -13.51 24.14
N GLU A 11 12.14 -13.44 23.36
CA GLU A 11 11.79 -14.50 22.40
C GLU A 11 11.38 -13.80 21.10
N MET A 12 12.07 -14.05 19.98
CA MET A 12 11.59 -13.63 18.65
C MET A 12 10.37 -14.47 18.26
N ILE A 13 9.29 -14.39 19.04
CA ILE A 13 7.99 -14.94 18.68
C ILE A 13 7.49 -14.11 17.51
N ILE A 14 7.40 -14.75 16.35
CA ILE A 14 6.76 -14.17 15.18
C ILE A 14 5.26 -14.06 15.49
N ASP A 15 4.86 -12.96 16.13
CA ASP A 15 3.49 -12.75 16.62
C ASP A 15 2.80 -11.55 15.97
N GLY A 16 3.42 -10.96 14.95
CA GLY A 16 2.84 -9.88 14.17
C GLY A 16 2.83 -8.51 14.87
N PRO A 17 2.59 -7.43 14.13
CA PRO A 17 2.44 -6.10 14.70
C PRO A 17 1.23 -6.00 15.66
N PRO A 18 1.17 -4.98 16.54
CA PRO A 18 0.07 -4.81 17.49
C PRO A 18 -1.33 -4.90 16.85
N TRP A 19 -1.49 -4.43 15.61
CA TRP A 19 -2.73 -4.49 14.82
C TRP A 19 -3.30 -5.91 14.65
N GLU A 20 -2.45 -6.94 14.64
CA GLU A 20 -2.87 -8.34 14.55
C GLU A 20 -3.46 -8.88 15.86
N LYS A 21 -3.37 -8.12 16.97
CA LYS A 21 -3.86 -8.49 18.30
C LYS A 21 -5.03 -7.60 18.76
N ARG A 22 -5.78 -7.05 17.79
CA ARG A 22 -6.89 -6.09 18.04
C ARG A 22 -8.07 -6.70 18.79
N ASP A 23 -8.21 -8.01 18.76
CA ASP A 23 -9.16 -8.81 19.52
C ASP A 23 -8.88 -8.77 21.03
N VAL A 24 -7.60 -8.68 21.41
CA VAL A 24 -7.17 -8.63 22.82
C VAL A 24 -6.95 -7.21 23.32
N ALA A 25 -6.32 -6.35 22.51
CA ALA A 25 -5.85 -5.01 22.92
C ALA A 25 -6.70 -3.84 22.37
N GLY A 26 -7.80 -4.14 21.67
CA GLY A 26 -8.75 -3.16 21.15
C GLY A 26 -8.33 -2.49 19.84
N PHE A 27 -9.31 -1.96 19.11
CA PHE A 27 -9.14 -1.45 17.73
C PHE A 27 -8.23 -0.21 17.64
N PHE A 28 -8.59 0.89 18.32
CA PHE A 28 -7.87 2.16 18.20
C PHE A 28 -6.47 2.12 18.83
N GLY A 29 -6.33 1.42 19.96
CA GLY A 29 -5.05 1.26 20.65
C GLY A 29 -4.04 0.55 19.77
N THR A 30 -4.42 -0.59 19.20
CA THR A 30 -3.54 -1.37 18.31
C THR A 30 -3.23 -0.66 17.00
N LEU A 31 -4.18 0.12 16.44
CA LEU A 31 -3.94 0.96 15.27
C LEU A 31 -2.83 1.98 15.55
N TRP A 32 -2.99 2.76 16.61
CA TRP A 32 -2.03 3.80 17.00
C TRP A 32 -0.66 3.21 17.35
N LEU A 33 -0.63 2.11 18.10
CA LEU A 33 0.60 1.40 18.45
C LEU A 33 1.33 0.88 17.21
N THR A 34 0.60 0.34 16.23
CA THR A 34 1.21 -0.17 15.00
C THR A 34 1.80 0.95 14.15
N ILE A 35 1.06 2.05 13.97
CA ILE A 35 1.55 3.23 13.25
C ILE A 35 2.82 3.77 13.91
N THR A 36 2.78 3.99 15.22
CA THR A 36 3.92 4.57 15.95
C THR A 36 5.12 3.62 16.00
N ALA A 37 4.90 2.31 16.16
CA ALA A 37 5.97 1.32 16.10
C ALA A 37 6.63 1.27 14.72
N MET A 38 5.83 1.29 13.64
CA MET A 38 6.35 1.31 12.27
C MET A 38 7.11 2.60 11.94
N ILE A 39 6.70 3.74 12.48
CA ILE A 39 7.42 5.01 12.29
C ILE A 39 8.74 5.02 13.08
N ARG A 40 8.73 4.54 14.33
CA ARG A 40 9.89 4.65 15.23
C ARG A 40 10.91 3.54 15.03
N ASN A 41 10.46 2.31 14.87
CA ASN A 41 11.31 1.11 14.85
C ASN A 41 10.83 0.10 13.77
N PRO A 42 10.79 0.47 12.48
CA PRO A 42 10.27 -0.38 11.41
C PRO A 42 10.98 -1.74 11.31
N ILE A 43 12.30 -1.76 11.55
CA ILE A 43 13.11 -3.00 11.53
C ILE A 43 12.57 -4.01 12.55
N GLN A 44 12.27 -3.57 13.78
CA GLN A 44 11.78 -4.47 14.83
C GLN A 44 10.39 -5.00 14.48
N VAL A 45 9.50 -4.14 13.95
CA VAL A 45 8.15 -4.55 13.55
C VAL A 45 8.20 -5.57 12.42
N PHE A 46 9.03 -5.35 11.39
CA PHE A 46 9.17 -6.32 10.30
C PHE A 46 9.87 -7.61 10.73
N ALA A 47 10.78 -7.57 11.71
CA ALA A 47 11.47 -8.76 12.21
C ALA A 47 10.50 -9.77 12.87
N VAL A 48 9.50 -9.26 13.60
CA VAL A 48 8.49 -10.09 14.30
C VAL A 48 7.19 -10.28 13.51
N MET A 49 7.11 -9.72 12.30
CA MET A 49 5.92 -9.81 11.45
C MET A 49 5.66 -11.24 10.98
N ARG A 50 4.41 -11.69 11.05
CA ARG A 50 3.99 -13.00 10.54
C ARG A 50 4.34 -13.16 9.06
N ARG A 51 4.95 -14.30 8.71
CA ARG A 51 5.39 -14.60 7.34
C ARG A 51 4.34 -15.41 6.56
N THR A 52 3.51 -16.16 7.28
CA THR A 52 2.47 -17.05 6.75
C THR A 52 1.13 -16.79 7.44
N GLY A 53 0.06 -17.42 6.96
CA GLY A 53 -1.29 -17.29 7.53
C GLY A 53 -2.12 -16.16 6.92
N GLU A 54 -3.29 -15.88 7.52
CA GLU A 54 -4.33 -15.02 6.97
C GLU A 54 -3.89 -13.57 6.73
N MET A 55 -4.06 -13.09 5.50
CA MET A 55 -3.68 -11.73 5.09
C MET A 55 -4.74 -10.67 5.40
N ASN A 56 -5.93 -11.09 5.83
CA ASN A 56 -7.08 -10.20 6.05
C ASN A 56 -6.77 -9.07 7.04
N SER A 57 -6.04 -9.38 8.13
CA SER A 57 -5.63 -8.36 9.11
C SER A 57 -4.79 -7.26 8.47
N ALA A 58 -3.76 -7.63 7.70
CA ALA A 58 -2.89 -6.67 7.02
C ALA A 58 -3.65 -5.88 5.93
N LEU A 59 -4.55 -6.53 5.18
CA LEU A 59 -5.41 -5.88 4.20
C LEU A 59 -6.27 -4.78 4.86
N GLN A 60 -6.93 -5.10 5.98
CA GLN A 60 -7.75 -4.15 6.71
C GLN A 60 -6.93 -2.94 7.18
N TYR A 61 -5.72 -3.15 7.70
CA TYR A 61 -4.83 -2.06 8.11
C TYR A 61 -4.53 -1.10 6.95
N SER A 62 -4.10 -1.68 5.81
CA SER A 62 -3.70 -0.92 4.64
C SER A 62 -4.87 -0.17 4.03
N VAL A 63 -6.02 -0.83 3.82
CA VAL A 63 -7.21 -0.22 3.21
C VAL A 63 -7.76 0.87 4.11
N LEU A 64 -7.89 0.62 5.42
CA LEU A 64 -8.39 1.61 6.38
C LEU A 64 -7.57 2.90 6.33
N LEU A 65 -6.25 2.80 6.47
CA LEU A 65 -5.39 3.98 6.53
C LEU A 65 -5.25 4.68 5.18
N GLN A 66 -5.26 3.96 4.06
CA GLN A 66 -5.23 4.57 2.73
C GLN A 66 -6.52 5.35 2.44
N VAL A 67 -7.69 4.75 2.74
CA VAL A 67 -8.98 5.41 2.54
C VAL A 67 -9.10 6.63 3.46
N LEU A 68 -8.82 6.48 4.76
CA LEU A 68 -8.86 7.60 5.70
C LEU A 68 -7.84 8.68 5.34
N GLY A 69 -6.60 8.30 5.05
CA GLY A 69 -5.54 9.23 4.64
C GLY A 69 -5.94 10.04 3.41
N THR A 70 -6.51 9.39 2.40
CA THR A 70 -6.96 10.05 1.17
C THR A 70 -8.16 10.97 1.42
N VAL A 71 -9.22 10.49 2.10
CA VAL A 71 -10.43 11.28 2.36
C VAL A 71 -10.10 12.51 3.21
N ILE A 72 -9.31 12.34 4.27
CA ILE A 72 -8.91 13.45 5.13
C ILE A 72 -7.99 14.41 4.36
N SER A 73 -7.06 13.91 3.55
CA SER A 73 -6.19 14.75 2.72
C SER A 73 -6.98 15.62 1.74
N LEU A 74 -8.03 15.07 1.10
CA LEU A 74 -8.95 15.82 0.25
C LEU A 74 -9.70 16.90 1.04
N ALA A 75 -10.22 16.56 2.21
CA ALA A 75 -10.91 17.51 3.07
C ALA A 75 -9.99 18.67 3.52
N ILE A 76 -8.77 18.35 3.96
CA ILE A 76 -7.77 19.36 4.33
C ILE A 76 -7.41 20.23 3.13
N SER A 77 -7.19 19.63 1.96
CA SER A 77 -6.84 20.37 0.74
C SER A 77 -7.96 21.34 0.35
N MET A 78 -9.22 20.93 0.47
CA MET A 78 -10.37 21.82 0.24
C MET A 78 -10.40 22.97 1.25
N LEU A 79 -10.16 22.70 2.54
CA LEU A 79 -10.13 23.75 3.57
C LEU A 79 -8.98 24.76 3.37
N VAL A 80 -7.81 24.29 2.94
CA VAL A 80 -6.61 25.13 2.79
C VAL A 80 -6.63 25.93 1.48
N THR A 81 -7.04 25.30 0.38
CA THR A 81 -6.96 25.91 -0.97
C THR A 81 -8.28 26.54 -1.42
N GLY A 82 -9.39 26.22 -0.76
CA GLY A 82 -10.74 26.59 -1.20
C GLY A 82 -11.22 25.85 -2.45
N ARG A 83 -10.42 24.93 -3.01
CA ARG A 83 -10.77 24.15 -4.20
C ARG A 83 -11.41 22.83 -3.79
N SER A 84 -12.56 22.51 -4.36
CA SER A 84 -13.24 21.22 -4.19
C SER A 84 -12.93 20.23 -5.31
N GLU A 85 -11.91 20.50 -6.13
CA GLU A 85 -11.47 19.62 -7.20
C GLU A 85 -10.88 18.33 -6.61
N ILE A 86 -11.64 17.24 -6.69
CA ILE A 86 -11.24 15.93 -6.17
C ILE A 86 -10.31 15.21 -7.15
N ILE A 87 -10.52 15.43 -8.45
CA ILE A 87 -9.68 14.87 -9.51
C ILE A 87 -9.04 16.01 -10.31
N PRO A 88 -7.84 15.80 -10.88
CA PRO A 88 -7.17 16.80 -11.70
C PRO A 88 -7.94 17.16 -12.99
N VAL A 89 -7.77 18.40 -13.47
CA VAL A 89 -8.43 18.92 -14.68
C VAL A 89 -8.18 18.05 -15.91
N TRP A 90 -6.93 17.62 -16.14
CA TRP A 90 -6.59 16.74 -17.28
C TRP A 90 -7.37 15.41 -17.26
N MET A 91 -7.75 14.93 -16.07
CA MET A 91 -8.53 13.71 -15.91
C MET A 91 -10.01 13.96 -16.24
N TYR A 92 -10.54 15.14 -15.89
CA TYR A 92 -11.88 15.56 -16.35
C TYR A 92 -11.94 15.69 -17.88
N GLU A 93 -10.91 16.25 -18.51
CA GLU A 93 -10.84 16.37 -19.97
C GLU A 93 -10.80 15.00 -20.67
N PHE A 94 -10.04 14.05 -20.10
CA PHE A 94 -9.94 12.69 -20.64
C PHE A 94 -11.22 11.87 -20.46
N LEU A 95 -11.87 11.98 -19.30
CA LEU A 95 -13.04 11.17 -18.95
C LEU A 95 -14.37 11.78 -19.45
N GLY A 96 -14.35 13.02 -19.95
CA GLY A 96 -15.54 13.76 -20.34
C GLY A 96 -16.30 14.35 -19.15
N SER A 97 -17.16 15.34 -19.39
CA SER A 97 -17.92 16.05 -18.35
C SER A 97 -19.29 15.44 -18.03
N ASP A 98 -19.65 14.33 -18.66
CA ASP A 98 -21.01 13.78 -18.63
C ASP A 98 -21.37 13.13 -17.28
N TYR A 99 -20.37 12.85 -16.44
CA TYR A 99 -20.53 12.17 -15.15
C TYR A 99 -19.90 12.95 -13.99
N ASN A 100 -20.44 12.75 -12.79
CA ASN A 100 -19.84 13.28 -11.56
C ASN A 100 -18.65 12.41 -11.12
N TRP A 101 -17.54 12.55 -11.85
CA TRP A 101 -16.32 11.76 -11.65
C TRP A 101 -15.72 11.90 -10.25
N GLY A 102 -15.88 13.06 -9.59
CA GLY A 102 -15.42 13.25 -8.21
C GLY A 102 -16.14 12.32 -7.22
N THR A 103 -17.45 12.13 -7.40
CA THR A 103 -18.24 11.22 -6.56
C THR A 103 -17.88 9.76 -6.86
N ILE A 104 -17.75 9.40 -8.14
CA ILE A 104 -17.34 8.05 -8.56
C ILE A 104 -15.95 7.72 -7.98
N PHE A 105 -15.01 8.66 -8.01
CA PHE A 105 -13.68 8.50 -7.44
C PHE A 105 -13.72 8.26 -5.94
N ILE A 106 -14.44 9.07 -5.16
CA ILE A 106 -14.55 8.89 -3.71
C ILE A 106 -15.18 7.54 -3.37
N MET A 107 -16.25 7.15 -4.07
CA MET A 107 -16.93 5.88 -3.84
C MET A 107 -16.06 4.67 -4.21
N SER A 108 -15.13 4.82 -5.16
CA SER A 108 -14.24 3.74 -5.59
C SER A 108 -12.97 3.60 -4.75
N LEU A 109 -12.64 4.56 -3.87
CA LEU A 109 -11.42 4.53 -3.04
C LEU A 109 -11.19 3.20 -2.29
N PRO A 110 -12.19 2.59 -1.61
CA PRO A 110 -11.96 1.32 -0.92
C PRO A 110 -11.61 0.19 -1.88
N LEU A 111 -12.29 0.13 -3.03
CA LEU A 111 -12.01 -0.87 -4.05
C LEU A 111 -10.63 -0.66 -4.66
N MET A 112 -10.26 0.59 -4.98
CA MET A 112 -8.92 0.94 -5.48
C MET A 112 -7.83 0.53 -4.48
N ALA A 113 -8.01 0.83 -3.19
CA ALA A 113 -7.05 0.45 -2.15
C ALA A 113 -6.92 -1.08 -2.02
N ILE A 114 -8.01 -1.83 -2.14
CA ILE A 114 -7.99 -3.30 -2.17
C ILE A 114 -7.22 -3.79 -3.40
N LEU A 115 -7.57 -3.31 -4.60
CA LEU A 115 -6.92 -3.74 -5.84
C LEU A 115 -5.43 -3.42 -5.83
N GLU A 116 -5.03 -2.21 -5.44
CA GLU A 116 -3.63 -1.83 -5.27
C GLU A 116 -2.92 -2.82 -4.34
N GLN A 117 -3.55 -3.15 -3.20
CA GLN A 117 -2.97 -4.03 -2.20
C GLN A 117 -2.80 -5.48 -2.70
N PHE A 118 -3.57 -5.94 -3.68
CA PHE A 118 -3.37 -7.25 -4.31
C PHE A 118 -2.36 -7.21 -5.46
N PHE A 119 -2.43 -6.20 -6.32
CA PHE A 119 -1.60 -6.09 -7.53
C PHE A 119 -0.16 -5.69 -7.23
N LYS A 120 0.09 -4.75 -6.31
CA LYS A 120 1.45 -4.33 -5.96
C LYS A 120 2.31 -5.52 -5.47
N PRO A 121 1.84 -6.35 -4.52
CA PRO A 121 2.54 -7.57 -4.13
C PRO A 121 2.69 -8.60 -5.25
N LEU A 122 1.70 -8.69 -6.14
CA LEU A 122 1.71 -9.65 -7.23
C LEU A 122 2.86 -9.34 -8.19
N PHE A 123 2.94 -8.10 -8.65
CA PHE A 123 4.00 -7.66 -9.55
C PHE A 123 5.37 -7.71 -8.89
N LEU A 124 5.48 -7.39 -7.59
CA LEU A 124 6.74 -7.55 -6.85
C LEU A 124 7.16 -9.01 -6.75
N ASN A 125 6.24 -9.92 -6.43
CA ASN A 125 6.52 -11.34 -6.34
C ASN A 125 7.01 -11.91 -7.69
N LEU A 126 6.35 -11.52 -8.79
CA LEU A 126 6.80 -11.86 -10.14
C LEU A 126 8.18 -11.28 -10.45
N ALA A 127 8.40 -10.00 -10.14
CA ALA A 127 9.67 -9.34 -10.40
C ALA A 127 10.84 -9.94 -9.62
N PHE A 128 10.65 -10.27 -8.33
CA PHE A 128 11.65 -10.97 -7.54
C PHE A 128 11.95 -12.37 -8.10
N GLY A 129 10.92 -13.10 -8.56
CA GLY A 129 11.08 -14.37 -9.24
C GLY A 129 11.96 -14.25 -10.51
N MET A 130 11.71 -13.24 -11.34
CA MET A 130 12.47 -12.99 -12.58
C MET A 130 13.94 -12.59 -12.32
N ILE A 131 14.23 -11.91 -11.21
CA ILE A 131 15.59 -11.51 -10.82
C ILE A 131 16.32 -12.65 -10.05
N GLY A 132 15.68 -13.82 -9.91
CA GLY A 132 16.26 -15.02 -9.30
C GLY A 132 16.11 -15.12 -7.78
N GLN A 133 15.30 -14.26 -7.14
CA GLN A 133 14.89 -14.41 -5.74
C GLN A 133 13.63 -15.28 -5.62
N SER A 134 13.80 -16.59 -5.81
CA SER A 134 12.71 -17.57 -5.81
C SER A 134 12.17 -17.93 -4.42
N GLN A 135 12.84 -17.53 -3.33
CA GLN A 135 12.42 -17.83 -1.96
C GLN A 135 11.44 -16.82 -1.36
N THR A 136 10.84 -15.96 -2.19
CA THR A 136 9.87 -14.97 -1.73
C THR A 136 8.46 -15.57 -1.76
N SER A 137 7.71 -15.37 -0.68
CA SER A 137 6.29 -15.74 -0.59
C SER A 137 5.41 -14.53 -0.81
N TYR A 138 4.39 -14.69 -1.67
CA TYR A 138 3.38 -13.67 -1.92
C TYR A 138 2.73 -13.16 -0.63
N SER A 139 2.38 -14.05 0.30
CA SER A 139 1.74 -13.68 1.58
C SER A 139 2.63 -12.74 2.41
N THR A 140 3.94 -13.02 2.46
CA THR A 140 4.89 -12.17 3.16
C THR A 140 5.06 -10.81 2.47
N ILE A 141 5.20 -10.79 1.13
CA ILE A 141 5.31 -9.53 0.37
C ILE A 141 4.05 -8.68 0.53
N PHE A 142 2.88 -9.32 0.53
CA PHE A 142 1.62 -8.65 0.78
C PHE A 142 1.58 -7.99 2.15
N ARG A 143 2.04 -8.65 3.21
CA ARG A 143 2.10 -8.04 4.54
C ARG A 143 3.10 -6.89 4.61
N ILE A 144 4.29 -7.04 4.00
CA ILE A 144 5.28 -5.95 3.94
C ILE A 144 4.66 -4.70 3.32
N THR A 145 4.08 -4.85 2.14
CA THR A 145 3.46 -3.73 1.41
C THR A 145 2.25 -3.17 2.15
N ALA A 146 1.43 -4.01 2.79
CA ALA A 146 0.26 -3.56 3.54
C ALA A 146 0.63 -2.68 4.73
N TYR A 147 1.58 -3.12 5.57
CA TYR A 147 2.03 -2.31 6.71
C TYR A 147 2.80 -1.07 6.27
N ALA A 148 3.55 -1.14 5.16
CA ALA A 148 4.22 0.02 4.58
C ALA A 148 3.23 1.04 4.00
N ASN A 149 2.26 0.60 3.18
CA ASN A 149 1.23 1.46 2.57
C ASN A 149 0.36 2.10 3.66
N GLY A 150 -0.20 1.29 4.56
CA GLY A 150 -1.06 1.78 5.62
C GLY A 150 -0.36 2.82 6.51
N THR A 151 0.86 2.51 6.97
CA THR A 151 1.60 3.46 7.84
C THR A 151 1.99 4.73 7.08
N ALA A 152 2.44 4.60 5.84
CA ALA A 152 2.83 5.76 5.06
C ALA A 152 1.65 6.70 4.80
N ALA A 153 0.42 6.17 4.64
CA ALA A 153 -0.77 6.97 4.34
C ALA A 153 -1.07 8.06 5.40
N VAL A 154 -0.55 7.91 6.63
CA VAL A 154 -0.62 8.96 7.67
C VAL A 154 0.05 10.27 7.21
N TRP A 155 1.08 10.21 6.36
CA TRP A 155 1.75 11.39 5.85
C TRP A 155 0.90 12.19 4.85
N MET A 156 -0.13 11.59 4.25
CA MET A 156 -1.05 12.29 3.33
C MET A 156 -1.85 13.40 4.03
N LEU A 157 -1.90 13.38 5.36
CA LEU A 157 -2.56 14.39 6.18
C LEU A 157 -1.85 15.76 6.11
N ILE A 158 -0.60 15.82 5.65
CA ILE A 158 0.14 17.07 5.51
C ILE A 158 -0.25 17.73 4.17
N PRO A 159 -0.92 18.90 4.18
CA PRO A 159 -1.30 19.57 2.95
C PRO A 159 -0.09 19.96 2.09
N GLY A 160 -0.26 19.89 0.76
CA GLY A 160 0.75 20.24 -0.23
C GLY A 160 1.84 19.17 -0.42
N ILE A 161 2.56 18.81 0.64
CA ILE A 161 3.73 17.90 0.56
C ILE A 161 3.43 16.46 0.96
N GLY A 162 2.28 16.19 1.59
CA GLY A 162 1.96 14.88 2.17
C GLY A 162 2.00 13.71 1.19
N GLY A 163 1.58 13.93 -0.06
CA GLY A 163 1.67 12.91 -1.11
C GLY A 163 3.12 12.54 -1.47
N LEU A 164 4.02 13.52 -1.52
CA LEU A 164 5.45 13.25 -1.78
C LEU A 164 6.10 12.54 -0.59
N VAL A 165 5.78 12.95 0.63
CA VAL A 165 6.26 12.30 1.86
C VAL A 165 5.73 10.87 1.95
N TYR A 166 4.46 10.64 1.60
CA TYR A 166 3.85 9.31 1.48
C TYR A 166 4.67 8.40 0.57
N ILE A 167 4.96 8.83 -0.66
CA ILE A 167 5.70 8.04 -1.64
C ILE A 167 7.11 7.70 -1.11
N GLY A 168 7.84 8.70 -0.63
CA GLY A 168 9.20 8.51 -0.12
C GLY A 168 9.26 7.61 1.12
N PHE A 169 8.33 7.81 2.06
CA PHE A 169 8.29 7.02 3.28
C PHE A 169 7.78 5.60 3.04
N ASN A 170 6.81 5.41 2.14
CA ASN A 170 6.36 4.09 1.71
C ASN A 170 7.51 3.29 1.09
N PHE A 171 8.26 3.91 0.18
CA PHE A 171 9.44 3.31 -0.43
C PHE A 171 10.49 2.91 0.62
N TYR A 172 10.76 3.80 1.58
CA TYR A 172 11.66 3.52 2.71
C TYR A 172 11.19 2.32 3.54
N LEU A 173 9.92 2.29 3.95
CA LEU A 173 9.37 1.18 4.75
C LEU A 173 9.40 -0.14 3.98
N MET A 174 9.08 -0.13 2.68
CA MET A 174 9.21 -1.32 1.84
C MET A 174 10.66 -1.80 1.80
N LEU A 175 11.62 -0.90 1.52
CA LEU A 175 13.04 -1.25 1.52
C LEU A 175 13.46 -1.90 2.84
N VAL A 176 13.08 -1.31 3.97
CA VAL A 176 13.37 -1.85 5.30
C VAL A 176 12.74 -3.24 5.49
N GLY A 177 11.47 -3.42 5.13
CA GLY A 177 10.79 -4.71 5.27
C GLY A 177 11.42 -5.83 4.44
N PHE A 178 11.71 -5.56 3.16
CA PHE A 178 12.39 -6.53 2.29
C PHE A 178 13.81 -6.85 2.77
N ARG A 179 14.56 -5.84 3.21
CA ARG A 179 15.91 -6.05 3.78
C ARG A 179 15.86 -6.86 5.08
N THR A 180 14.88 -6.62 5.93
CA THR A 180 14.77 -7.29 7.23
C THR A 180 14.38 -8.75 7.07
N ILE A 181 13.44 -9.06 6.18
CA ILE A 181 12.89 -10.41 6.05
C ILE A 181 13.66 -11.27 5.05
N TYR A 182 14.08 -10.69 3.92
CA TYR A 182 14.71 -11.42 2.82
C TYR A 182 16.19 -11.09 2.63
N SER A 183 16.77 -10.22 3.47
CA SER A 183 18.17 -9.76 3.33
C SER A 183 18.48 -9.22 1.93
N THR A 184 17.47 -8.67 1.24
CA THR A 184 17.55 -8.19 -0.14
C THR A 184 18.61 -7.07 -0.28
N ARG A 185 19.45 -7.11 -1.31
CA ARG A 185 20.38 -6.01 -1.60
C ARG A 185 19.64 -4.80 -2.20
N ASN A 186 20.13 -3.58 -1.98
CA ASN A 186 19.49 -2.36 -2.52
C ASN A 186 19.25 -2.41 -4.03
N GLY A 187 20.24 -2.85 -4.82
CA GLY A 187 20.11 -2.96 -6.27
C GLY A 187 19.07 -4.01 -6.70
N GLN A 188 18.94 -5.11 -5.96
CA GLN A 188 17.93 -6.14 -6.25
C GLN A 188 16.52 -5.63 -5.95
N PHE A 189 16.34 -4.94 -4.82
CA PHE A 189 15.06 -4.32 -4.47
C PHE A 189 14.65 -3.25 -5.48
N LEU A 190 15.57 -2.34 -5.84
CA LEU A 190 15.33 -1.32 -6.86
C LEU A 190 14.98 -1.93 -8.21
N GLY A 191 15.75 -2.93 -8.66
CA GLY A 191 15.47 -3.66 -9.89
C GLY A 191 14.10 -4.33 -9.88
N ALA A 192 13.70 -4.94 -8.75
CA ALA A 192 12.40 -5.56 -8.61
C ALA A 192 11.25 -4.55 -8.64
N ILE A 193 11.40 -3.37 -8.01
CA ILE A 193 10.39 -2.31 -8.10
C ILE A 193 10.24 -1.82 -9.54
N ILE A 194 11.36 -1.52 -10.21
CA ILE A 194 11.33 -1.04 -11.59
C ILE A 194 10.65 -2.07 -12.49
N LEU A 195 11.06 -3.34 -12.39
CA LEU A 195 10.47 -4.43 -13.16
C LEU A 195 8.98 -4.63 -12.83
N ALA A 196 8.59 -4.56 -11.56
CA ALA A 196 7.18 -4.65 -11.16
C ALA A 196 6.32 -3.54 -11.77
N VAL A 197 6.84 -2.31 -11.85
CA VAL A 197 6.16 -1.19 -12.52
C VAL A 197 6.00 -1.46 -14.01
N PHE A 198 7.04 -1.94 -14.70
CA PHE A 198 6.95 -2.33 -16.11
C PHE A 198 5.93 -3.45 -16.34
N LEU A 199 5.92 -4.48 -15.49
CA LEU A 199 4.92 -5.56 -15.56
C LEU A 199 3.50 -5.01 -15.39
N GLY A 200 3.30 -4.05 -14.49
CA GLY A 200 2.04 -3.32 -14.34
C GLY A 200 1.60 -2.64 -15.63
N PHE A 201 2.47 -1.82 -16.25
CA PHE A 201 2.15 -1.15 -17.51
C PHE A 201 1.86 -2.13 -18.66
N ILE A 202 2.66 -3.19 -18.80
CA ILE A 202 2.43 -4.23 -19.82
C ILE A 202 1.07 -4.89 -19.61
N SER A 203 0.69 -5.17 -18.35
CA SER A 203 -0.62 -5.78 -18.06
C SER A 203 -1.78 -4.87 -18.45
N LEU A 204 -1.67 -3.56 -18.25
CA LEU A 204 -2.69 -2.59 -18.66
C LEU A 204 -2.81 -2.48 -20.19
N ILE A 205 -1.68 -2.48 -20.91
CA ILE A 205 -1.68 -2.50 -22.38
C ILE A 205 -2.33 -3.78 -22.90
N ALA A 206 -1.97 -4.93 -22.34
CA ALA A 206 -2.55 -6.21 -22.73
C ALA A 206 -4.08 -6.24 -22.47
N LEU A 207 -4.53 -5.76 -21.31
CA LEU A 207 -5.95 -5.64 -20.99
C LEU A 207 -6.68 -4.70 -21.97
N SER A 208 -6.08 -3.57 -22.31
CA SER A 208 -6.65 -2.64 -23.29
C SER A 208 -6.80 -3.31 -24.66
N LEU A 209 -5.77 -4.02 -25.14
CA LEU A 209 -5.82 -4.72 -26.42
C LEU A 209 -6.89 -5.80 -26.44
N VAL A 210 -6.96 -6.62 -25.38
CA VAL A 210 -7.99 -7.66 -25.26
C VAL A 210 -9.38 -7.04 -25.25
N SER A 211 -9.59 -5.95 -24.50
CA SER A 211 -10.86 -5.21 -24.49
C SER A 211 -11.23 -4.73 -25.89
N THR A 212 -10.31 -4.07 -26.61
CA THR A 212 -10.58 -3.62 -27.98
C THR A 212 -10.94 -4.78 -28.90
N LEU A 213 -10.24 -5.91 -28.83
CA LEU A 213 -10.53 -7.08 -29.68
C LEU A 213 -11.90 -7.69 -29.37
N LEU A 214 -12.29 -7.76 -28.09
CA LEU A 214 -13.58 -8.30 -27.67
C LEU A 214 -14.75 -7.40 -28.10
N PHE A 215 -14.60 -6.09 -28.01
CA PHE A 215 -15.67 -5.14 -28.32
C PHE A 215 -15.67 -4.63 -29.78
N ALA A 216 -14.54 -4.69 -30.50
CA ALA A 216 -14.50 -4.40 -31.93
C ALA A 216 -15.32 -5.40 -32.76
N GLY A 217 -15.47 -6.64 -32.28
CA GLY A 217 -16.38 -7.64 -32.87
C GLY A 217 -17.86 -7.42 -32.55
N ALA A 218 -18.20 -6.46 -31.67
CA ALA A 218 -19.57 -6.21 -31.20
C ALA A 218 -20.21 -4.95 -31.79
N SER A 219 -19.57 -4.27 -32.75
CA SER A 219 -20.17 -3.13 -33.45
C SER A 219 -21.34 -3.61 -34.33
N PRO A 220 -22.58 -3.15 -34.12
CA PRO A 220 -23.66 -3.44 -35.05
C PRO A 220 -23.34 -2.78 -36.41
N ALA A 221 -23.50 -3.57 -37.48
CA ALA A 221 -23.42 -3.10 -38.86
C ALA A 221 -24.67 -2.30 -39.26
#